data_AF-A0A8M1KHF3-F1
#
_entry.id   AF-A0A8M1KHF3-F1
#
_cell.length_a   1.000
_cell.length_b   1.000
_cell.length_c   1.000
_cell.angle_alpha   90.00
_cell.angle_beta   90.00
_cell.angle_gamma   90.00
#
_symmetry.space_group_name_H-M   'P 1'
#
loop_
_entity.id
_entity.type
_entity.pdbx_description
1 polymer ?
#
loop_
_entity_poly.entity_id
_entity_poly.type
_entity_poly.pdbx_seq_one_letter_code
_entity_poly.pdbx_strand_id
1 'polypeptide(L)'
;MRTCCNHEAMRQVVGKLNPPYILYLPLILKDLTFIHEGNKSYRNGLVYFEKMNNLMNKMFLKSPLRQKLTFSDQSLSVERAKTIRHYVRNLKVIDDQRKLRQLSRNIEP
;
A
#
# COMPACT_ATOMS: atom_id res chain seq x y z
N MET A 1 -9.94 -8.60 9.73
CA MET A 1 -9.33 -7.32 10.15
C MET A 1 -10.44 -6.32 10.41
N ARG A 2 -10.60 -5.83 11.63
CA ARG A 2 -11.62 -4.82 11.94
C ARG A 2 -11.26 -3.50 11.24
N THR A 3 -11.97 -3.15 10.17
CA THR A 3 -11.84 -1.85 9.48
C THR A 3 -12.68 -0.76 10.17
N CYS A 4 -12.70 -0.76 11.51
CA CYS A 4 -13.42 0.27 12.25
C CYS A 4 -12.75 1.64 12.01
N CYS A 5 -13.55 2.71 11.93
CA CYS A 5 -13.10 4.10 11.88
C CYS A 5 -12.06 4.43 10.79
N ASN A 6 -12.38 4.22 9.50
CA ASN A 6 -11.52 4.67 8.37
C ASN A 6 -10.01 4.33 8.51
N HIS A 7 -9.70 3.11 8.96
CA HIS A 7 -8.32 2.64 9.17
C HIS A 7 -7.50 3.51 10.15
N GLU A 8 -8.14 4.12 11.15
CA GLU A 8 -7.51 5.00 12.14
C GLU A 8 -6.25 4.39 12.76
N ALA A 9 -6.29 3.12 13.19
CA ALA A 9 -5.14 2.44 13.78
C ALA A 9 -3.92 2.44 12.83
N MET A 10 -4.12 2.14 11.54
CA MET A 10 -3.02 2.19 10.56
C MET A 10 -2.53 3.62 10.33
N ARG A 11 -3.45 4.60 10.27
CA ARG A 11 -3.09 6.01 10.10
C ARG A 11 -2.27 6.54 11.28
N GLN A 12 -2.62 6.15 12.51
CA GLN A 12 -1.88 6.51 13.71
C GLN A 12 -0.47 5.90 13.72
N VAL A 13 -0.32 4.63 13.31
CA VAL A 13 1.00 3.99 13.20
C VAL A 13 1.86 4.70 12.16
N VAL A 14 1.36 4.91 10.94
CA VAL A 14 2.11 5.59 9.87
C VAL A 14 2.49 7.02 10.25
N GLY A 15 1.63 7.74 10.96
CA GLY A 15 1.91 9.10 11.44
C GLY A 15 3.05 9.18 12.47
N LYS A 16 3.40 8.08 13.13
CA LYS A 16 4.49 8.00 14.12
C LYS A 16 5.79 7.43 13.57
N LEU A 17 5.78 6.89 12.35
CA LEU A 17 6.98 6.29 11.75
C LEU A 17 7.92 7.36 11.22
N ASN A 18 9.21 7.18 11.50
CA ASN A 18 10.25 7.93 10.82
C ASN A 18 10.52 7.29 9.45
N PRO A 19 10.80 8.10 8.42
CA PRO A 19 11.22 7.59 7.13
C PRO A 19 12.50 6.74 7.21
N PRO A 20 12.72 5.78 6.30
CA PRO A 20 11.85 5.37 5.19
C PRO A 20 10.88 4.24 5.57
N TYR A 21 9.65 4.27 5.05
CA TYR A 21 8.64 3.22 5.27
C TYR A 21 7.85 2.91 4.01
N ILE A 22 7.38 1.66 3.87
CA ILE A 22 6.53 1.24 2.76
C ILE A 22 5.07 1.55 3.10
N LEU A 23 4.43 2.34 2.25
CA LEU A 23 3.05 2.74 2.40
C LEU A 23 2.08 1.59 2.10
N TYR A 24 0.95 1.55 2.82
CA TYR A 24 -0.14 0.63 2.50
C TYR A 24 -0.95 1.17 1.31
N LEU A 25 -0.53 0.77 0.10
CA LEU A 25 -1.09 1.22 -1.18
C LEU A 25 -2.63 1.10 -1.27
N PRO A 26 -3.29 0.01 -0.82
CA PRO A 26 -4.74 -0.09 -0.93
C PRO A 26 -5.50 1.04 -0.21
N LEU A 27 -5.00 1.54 0.93
CA LEU A 27 -5.62 2.64 1.65
C LEU A 27 -5.42 3.98 0.94
N ILE A 28 -4.25 4.19 0.32
CA ILE A 28 -3.99 5.40 -0.48
C ILE A 28 -4.89 5.43 -1.70
N LEU A 29 -4.96 4.31 -2.43
CA LEU A 29 -5.82 4.18 -3.60
C LEU A 29 -7.28 4.42 -3.22
N LYS A 30 -7.75 3.80 -2.13
CA LYS A 30 -9.09 4.04 -1.58
C LYS A 30 -9.34 5.54 -1.34
N ASP A 31 -8.47 6.22 -0.60
CA ASP A 31 -8.63 7.64 -0.29
C ASP A 31 -8.66 8.52 -1.55
N LEU A 32 -7.80 8.23 -2.53
CA LEU A 32 -7.77 8.95 -3.81
C LEU A 32 -9.06 8.72 -4.62
N THR A 33 -9.56 7.49 -4.66
CA THR A 33 -10.82 7.14 -5.32
C THR A 33 -11.99 7.88 -4.67
N PHE A 34 -12.08 7.91 -3.33
CA PHE A 34 -13.13 8.66 -2.63
C PHE A 34 -13.10 10.16 -2.93
N ILE A 35 -11.91 10.77 -3.01
CA ILE A 35 -11.78 12.19 -3.38
C ILE A 35 -12.20 12.41 -4.84
N HIS A 36 -11.82 11.49 -5.73
CA HIS A 36 -12.11 11.60 -7.16
C HIS A 36 -13.60 11.46 -7.48
N GLU A 37 -14.25 10.43 -6.95
CA GLU A 37 -15.66 10.11 -7.18
C GLU A 37 -16.59 11.00 -6.36
N GLY A 38 -16.19 11.38 -5.14
CA GLY A 38 -17.01 12.20 -4.25
C GLY A 38 -17.10 13.68 -4.63
N ASN A 39 -16.21 14.18 -5.50
CA ASN A 39 -16.18 15.59 -5.87
C ASN A 39 -16.04 15.77 -7.38
N LYS A 40 -16.85 16.62 -8.01
CA LYS A 40 -16.67 16.98 -9.43
C LYS A 40 -15.38 17.79 -9.61
N SER A 41 -14.66 17.55 -10.71
CA SER A 41 -13.44 18.32 -11.04
C SER A 41 -13.72 19.76 -11.46
N TYR A 42 -14.96 20.03 -11.87
CA TYR A 42 -15.43 21.34 -12.27
C TYR A 42 -16.72 21.69 -11.53
N ARG A 43 -16.86 22.96 -11.16
CA ARG A 43 -18.08 23.54 -10.60
C ARG A 43 -18.40 24.80 -11.39
N ASN A 44 -19.58 24.83 -12.03
CA ASN A 44 -20.03 25.95 -12.87
C ASN A 44 -19.02 26.32 -13.98
N GLY A 45 -18.40 25.31 -14.61
CA GLY A 45 -17.40 25.50 -15.68
C GLY A 45 -16.00 25.89 -15.19
N LEU A 46 -15.82 26.16 -13.90
CA LEU A 46 -14.52 26.49 -13.30
C LEU A 46 -13.89 25.27 -12.64
N VAL A 47 -12.55 25.20 -12.67
CA VAL A 47 -11.78 24.14 -12.01
C VAL A 47 -11.99 24.21 -10.50
N TYR A 48 -12.27 23.06 -9.88
CA TYR A 48 -12.42 22.97 -8.44
C TYR A 48 -11.06 22.72 -7.77
N PHE A 49 -10.36 23.81 -7.45
CA PHE A 49 -9.01 23.77 -6.89
C PHE A 49 -8.91 23.05 -5.54
N GLU A 50 -9.97 23.05 -4.72
CA GLU A 50 -9.96 22.33 -3.45
C GLU A 50 -9.82 20.80 -3.65
N LYS A 51 -10.52 20.22 -4.63
CA LYS A 51 -10.33 18.81 -5.01
C LYS A 51 -8.90 18.55 -5.47
N MET A 52 -8.32 19.43 -6.28
CA MET A 52 -6.94 19.29 -6.74
C MET A 52 -5.95 19.33 -5.57
N ASN A 53 -6.15 20.25 -4.62
CA ASN A 53 -5.35 20.35 -3.41
C ASN A 53 -5.46 19.09 -2.55
N ASN A 54 -6.67 18.55 -2.37
CA ASN A 54 -6.88 17.32 -1.60
C ASN A 54 -6.20 16.10 -2.25
N LEU A 55 -6.29 15.96 -3.58
CA LEU A 55 -5.58 14.92 -4.33
C LEU A 55 -4.06 15.04 -4.16
N MET A 56 -3.53 16.27 -4.32
CA MET A 56 -2.11 16.56 -4.15
C MET A 56 -1.64 16.20 -2.74
N ASN A 57 -2.29 16.71 -1.69
CA ASN A 57 -1.92 16.41 -0.30
C ASN A 57 -1.97 14.91 0.01
N LYS A 58 -2.87 14.17 -0.63
CA LYS A 58 -3.03 12.73 -0.43
C LYS A 58 -2.00 11.90 -1.21
N MET A 59 -1.68 12.29 -2.44
CA MET A 59 -0.67 11.64 -3.27
C MET A 59 0.74 11.92 -2.76
N PHE A 60 0.98 13.16 -2.31
CA PHE A 60 2.30 13.62 -1.87
C PHE A 60 2.51 13.53 -0.36
N LEU A 61 1.63 12.83 0.38
CA LEU A 61 1.71 12.49 1.81
C LEU A 61 3.10 12.77 2.38
N LYS A 62 3.31 14.04 2.77
CA LYS A 62 4.54 14.63 3.34
C LYS A 62 5.82 13.87 3.00
N SER A 63 6.31 14.03 1.77
CA SER A 63 7.52 13.39 1.22
C SER A 63 8.58 12.92 2.23
N PRO A 64 8.85 11.60 2.21
CA PRO A 64 10.21 11.11 2.07
C PRO A 64 10.25 9.91 1.11
N LEU A 65 9.25 9.79 0.21
CA LEU A 65 9.26 8.80 -0.88
C LEU A 65 10.47 8.96 -1.81
N ARG A 66 11.22 10.08 -1.70
CA ARG A 66 12.49 10.33 -2.40
C ARG A 66 13.73 10.08 -1.54
N GLN A 67 13.61 9.61 -0.30
CA GLN A 67 14.78 9.06 0.39
C GLN A 67 15.06 7.71 -0.26
N LYS A 68 16.11 7.70 -1.08
CA LYS A 68 16.76 6.49 -1.58
C LYS A 68 16.80 5.50 -0.42
N LEU A 69 16.03 4.43 -0.51
CA LEU A 69 16.10 3.31 0.41
C LEU A 69 17.55 2.82 0.33
N THR A 70 18.41 3.30 1.22
CA THR A 70 19.77 2.77 1.39
C THR A 70 19.59 1.45 2.09
N PHE A 71 19.17 0.45 1.33
CA PHE A 71 19.08 -0.91 1.76
C PHE A 71 20.51 -1.40 1.99
N SER A 72 20.91 -1.51 3.25
CA SER A 72 22.23 -2.04 3.62
C SER A 72 22.19 -3.57 3.48
N ASP A 73 22.78 -4.08 2.40
CA ASP A 73 22.83 -5.51 2.04
C ASP A 73 23.91 -6.26 2.87
N GLN A 74 23.98 -6.01 4.19
CA GLN A 74 25.21 -6.23 4.96
C GLN A 74 25.37 -7.61 5.63
N SER A 75 24.60 -8.64 5.29
CA SER A 75 24.67 -9.91 6.06
C SER A 75 24.52 -11.23 5.29
N LEU A 76 24.35 -11.24 3.97
CA LEU A 76 24.17 -12.50 3.22
C LEU A 76 25.33 -12.77 2.26
N SER A 77 25.87 -14.00 2.28
CA SER A 77 26.77 -14.50 1.23
C SER A 77 26.12 -14.30 -0.15
N VAL A 78 26.90 -13.83 -1.13
CA VAL A 78 26.43 -13.44 -2.47
C VAL A 78 25.52 -14.52 -3.11
N GLU A 79 25.89 -15.79 -2.98
CA GLU A 79 25.13 -16.92 -3.53
C GLU A 79 23.78 -17.15 -2.84
N ARG A 80 23.74 -17.19 -1.51
CA ARG A 80 22.46 -17.29 -0.77
C ARG A 80 21.54 -16.10 -1.06
N ALA A 81 22.10 -14.89 -1.13
CA ALA A 81 21.35 -13.70 -1.48
C ALA A 81 20.75 -13.81 -2.90
N LYS A 82 21.46 -14.41 -3.86
CA LYS A 82 20.96 -14.66 -5.21
C LYS A 82 19.78 -15.63 -5.23
N THR A 83 19.88 -16.75 -4.52
CA THR A 83 18.80 -17.75 -4.42
C THR A 83 17.57 -17.16 -3.75
N ILE A 84 17.73 -16.45 -2.64
CA ILE A 84 16.62 -15.80 -1.92
C ILE A 84 15.96 -14.75 -2.80
N ARG A 85 16.75 -13.88 -3.46
CA ARG A 85 16.20 -12.88 -4.39
C ARG A 85 15.44 -13.53 -5.55
N HIS A 86 15.94 -14.64 -6.09
CA HIS A 86 15.25 -15.37 -7.15
C HIS A 86 13.92 -15.94 -6.65
N TYR A 87 13.90 -16.58 -5.48
CA TYR A 87 12.69 -17.12 -4.88
C TYR A 87 11.63 -16.04 -4.61
N VAL A 88 12.02 -14.94 -3.95
CA VAL A 88 11.12 -13.81 -3.62
C VAL A 88 10.54 -13.16 -4.88
N ARG A 89 11.32 -13.08 -5.98
CA ARG A 89 10.85 -12.49 -7.24
C ARG A 89 9.93 -13.42 -8.04
N ASN A 90 9.99 -14.72 -7.83
CA ASN A 90 9.30 -15.73 -8.64
C ASN A 90 8.37 -16.60 -7.79
N LEU A 91 7.57 -15.98 -6.92
CA LEU A 91 6.59 -16.68 -6.10
C LEU A 91 5.49 -17.30 -6.98
N LYS A 92 5.24 -18.60 -6.80
CA LYS A 92 4.08 -19.29 -7.38
C LYS A 92 2.96 -19.29 -6.35
N VAL A 93 1.90 -18.52 -6.62
CA VAL A 93 0.79 -18.32 -5.68
C VAL A 93 -0.48 -18.94 -6.24
N ILE A 94 -1.29 -19.53 -5.36
CA ILE A 94 -2.68 -19.93 -5.69
C ILE A 94 -3.55 -18.73 -5.34
N ASP A 95 -4.19 -18.12 -6.33
CA ASP A 95 -5.11 -16.98 -6.19
C ASP A 95 -6.59 -17.41 -6.11
N ASP A 96 -6.91 -18.64 -6.54
CA ASP A 96 -8.26 -19.20 -6.43
C ASP A 96 -8.67 -19.45 -4.96
N GLN A 97 -9.47 -18.52 -4.44
CA GLN A 97 -10.01 -18.57 -3.09
C GLN A 97 -10.95 -19.76 -2.82
N ARG A 98 -11.58 -20.36 -3.85
CA ARG A 98 -12.40 -21.56 -3.68
C ARG A 98 -11.51 -22.77 -3.46
N LYS A 99 -10.46 -22.92 -4.29
CA LYS A 99 -9.46 -23.97 -4.15
C LYS A 99 -8.75 -23.90 -2.79
N LEU A 100 -8.33 -22.70 -2.35
CA LEU A 100 -7.73 -22.51 -1.03
C LEU A 100 -8.66 -22.94 0.12
N ARG A 101 -9.95 -22.60 0.03
CA ARG A 101 -10.95 -23.01 1.04
C ARG A 101 -11.17 -24.51 1.08
N GLN A 102 -11.18 -25.17 -0.08
CA GLN A 102 -11.31 -26.62 -0.14
C GLN A 102 -10.09 -27.32 0.50
N LEU A 103 -8.88 -26.87 0.17
CA LEU A 103 -7.65 -27.40 0.77
C LEU A 103 -7.64 -27.21 2.29
N SER A 104 -8.07 -26.05 2.79
CA SER A 104 -8.17 -25.78 4.23
C SER A 104 -9.09 -26.76 4.95
N ARG A 105 -10.30 -27.01 4.41
CA ARG A 105 -11.26 -27.97 5.01
C ARG A 105 -10.77 -29.42 4.99
N ASN A 106 -9.92 -29.77 4.04
CA ASN A 106 -9.34 -31.11 3.97
C ASN A 106 -8.24 -31.32 5.02
N ILE A 107 -7.60 -30.24 5.49
CA ILE A 107 -6.54 -30.28 6.51
C ILE A 107 -7.16 -30.31 7.91
N GLU A 108 -8.16 -29.48 8.16
CA GLU A 108 -8.93 -29.41 9.42
C GLU A 108 -10.42 -29.60 9.12
N PRO A 109 -10.92 -30.85 9.10
CA PRO A 109 -12.32 -31.17 8.82
C PRO A 109 -13.29 -30.76 9.95
#